data_AF-A0AAX2UWF7-F1
#
_entry.id   AF-A0AAX2UWF7-F1
#
_cell.length_a   1.000
_cell.length_b   1.000
_cell.length_c   1.000
_cell.angle_alpha   90.00
_cell.angle_beta   90.00
_cell.angle_gamma   90.00
#
_symmetry.space_group_name_H-M   'P 1'
#
loop_
_entity.id
_entity.type
_entity.pdbx_description
1 polymer ?
#
loop_
_entity_poly.entity_id
_entity_poly.type
_entity_poly.pdbx_seq_one_letter_code
_entity_poly.pdbx_strand_id
1 'polypeptide(L)'
;MIYFSWAADSQAETFYGPSNPRTGRRSQVGVLSAFTSRKARATFIEQSQGIAVVITRPYARQMKAGLDDRAFNKLVAVLVGEEQ
;
A
#
# COMPACT_ATOMS: atom_id res chain seq x y z
N MET A 1 5.55 12.12 9.05
CA MET A 1 6.13 10.98 8.28
C MET A 1 5.04 9.94 8.11
N ILE A 2 4.84 9.36 6.93
CA ILE A 2 3.77 8.37 6.69
C ILE A 2 4.34 6.96 6.84
N TYR A 3 3.63 6.12 7.58
CA TYR A 3 3.96 4.72 7.81
C TYR A 3 3.03 3.84 6.99
N PHE A 4 3.55 2.75 6.42
CA PHE A 4 2.80 1.89 5.51
C PHE A 4 2.73 0.46 6.02
N SER A 5 1.61 -0.20 5.75
CA SER A 5 1.49 -1.65 5.85
C SER A 5 0.86 -2.21 4.58
N TRP A 6 1.17 -3.47 4.29
CA TRP A 6 0.61 -4.20 3.17
C TRP A 6 0.01 -5.50 3.64
N ALA A 7 -1.24 -5.76 3.26
CA ALA A 7 -1.87 -7.06 3.38
C ALA A 7 -1.97 -7.66 1.97
N ALA A 8 -1.19 -8.71 1.72
CA ALA A 8 -1.31 -9.45 0.47
C ALA A 8 -2.63 -10.21 0.46
N ASP A 9 -3.28 -10.28 -0.70
CA ASP A 9 -4.37 -11.24 -0.87
C ASP A 9 -3.74 -12.64 -0.98
N SER A 10 -4.29 -13.63 -0.29
CA SER A 10 -3.64 -14.93 0.03
C SER A 10 -3.29 -15.81 -1.19
N GLN A 11 -3.52 -15.33 -2.41
CA GLN A 11 -3.19 -15.99 -3.67
C GLN A 11 -1.88 -15.38 -4.23
N ALA A 12 -1.00 -16.24 -4.77
CA ALA A 12 0.31 -15.90 -5.35
C ALA A 12 0.32 -14.55 -6.10
N GLU A 13 1.43 -13.78 -6.05
CA GLU A 13 1.61 -12.42 -6.59
C GLU A 13 0.73 -12.13 -7.82
N THR A 14 -0.53 -11.78 -7.56
CA THR A 14 -1.49 -11.56 -8.63
C THR A 14 -1.38 -10.09 -8.97
N PHE A 15 -1.29 -9.77 -10.25
CA PHE A 15 -1.24 -8.39 -10.70
C PHE A 15 -2.64 -7.96 -11.15
N TYR A 16 -3.03 -6.72 -10.85
CA TYR A 16 -4.32 -6.16 -11.24
C TYR A 16 -4.19 -4.80 -11.94
N GLY A 17 -5.23 -4.49 -12.72
CA GLY A 17 -5.34 -3.25 -13.48
C GLY A 17 -4.45 -3.19 -14.73
N PRO A 18 -4.57 -2.10 -15.50
CA PRO A 18 -3.70 -1.88 -16.66
C PRO A 18 -2.24 -1.67 -16.23
N SER A 19 -1.31 -2.07 -17.10
CA SER A 19 0.10 -1.73 -16.92
C SER A 19 0.29 -0.22 -16.98
N ASN A 20 1.15 0.31 -16.13
CA ASN A 20 1.57 1.71 -16.20
C ASN A 20 2.23 1.96 -17.57
N PRO A 21 1.72 2.91 -18.38
CA PRO A 21 2.22 3.13 -19.74
C PRO A 21 3.68 3.60 -19.79
N ARG A 22 4.19 4.17 -18.69
CA ARG A 22 5.59 4.66 -18.60
C ARG A 22 6.57 3.58 -18.18
N THR A 23 6.15 2.62 -17.35
CA THR A 23 7.08 1.63 -16.74
C THR A 23 6.77 0.18 -17.12
N GLY A 24 5.64 -0.09 -17.76
CA GLY A 24 5.17 -1.44 -18.11
C GLY A 24 4.70 -2.29 -16.92
N ARG A 25 4.90 -1.82 -15.68
CA ARG A 25 4.60 -2.56 -14.45
C ARG A 25 3.12 -2.48 -14.08
N ARG A 26 2.62 -3.52 -13.42
CA ARG A 26 1.25 -3.60 -12.90
C ARG A 26 1.24 -3.52 -11.39
N SER A 27 0.09 -3.16 -10.83
CA SER A 27 -0.10 -3.16 -9.37
C SER A 27 -0.29 -4.58 -8.86
N GLN A 28 0.27 -4.91 -7.71
CA GLN A 28 0.07 -6.18 -7.01
C GLN A 28 -1.25 -6.18 -6.25
N VAL A 29 -1.97 -7.30 -6.27
CA VAL A 29 -3.20 -7.50 -5.53
C VAL A 29 -2.90 -7.51 -4.04
N GLY A 30 -3.69 -6.74 -3.30
CA GLY A 30 -3.53 -6.54 -1.87
C GLY A 30 -3.94 -5.14 -1.44
N VAL A 31 -4.06 -4.98 -0.13
CA VAL A 31 -4.51 -3.76 0.54
C VAL A 31 -3.31 -3.00 1.06
N LEU A 32 -3.17 -1.75 0.60
CA LEU A 32 -2.20 -0.80 1.14
C LEU A 32 -2.91 0.05 2.19
N SER A 33 -2.38 0.07 3.41
CA SER A 33 -2.81 0.99 4.46
C SER A 33 -1.70 2.00 4.75
N ALA A 34 -2.08 3.24 5.04
CA ALA A 34 -1.16 4.32 5.35
C ALA A 34 -1.57 5.00 6.65
N PHE A 35 -0.58 5.39 7.47
CA PHE A 35 -0.80 5.89 8.82
C PHE A 35 0.03 7.13 9.09
N THR A 36 -0.51 8.06 9.87
CA THR A 36 0.23 9.25 10.32
C THR A 36 1.17 8.92 11.50
N SER A 37 0.89 7.82 12.20
CA SER A 37 1.60 7.41 13.41
C SER A 37 2.18 6.01 13.31
N ARG A 38 3.42 5.85 13.82
CA ARG A 38 4.07 4.54 13.95
C ARG A 38 3.27 3.61 14.86
N LYS A 39 2.65 4.18 15.91
CA LYS A 39 1.83 3.44 16.88
C LYS A 39 0.55 2.91 16.24
N ALA A 40 -0.16 3.74 15.48
CA ALA A 40 -1.37 3.34 14.76
C ALA A 40 -1.10 2.17 13.81
N ARG A 41 -0.04 2.26 13.01
CA ARG A 41 0.39 1.15 12.14
C ARG A 41 0.70 -0.11 12.94
N ALA A 42 1.42 0.00 14.06
CA ALA A 42 1.80 -1.17 14.86
C ALA A 42 0.55 -1.88 15.42
N THR A 43 -0.40 -1.12 15.98
CA THR A 43 -1.68 -1.64 16.46
C THR A 43 -2.48 -2.30 15.34
N PHE A 44 -2.54 -1.69 14.16
CA PHE A 44 -3.22 -2.30 12.99
C PHE A 44 -2.59 -3.65 12.59
N ILE A 45 -1.26 -3.75 12.62
CA ILE A 45 -0.56 -5.00 12.29
C ILE A 45 -0.83 -6.08 13.33
N GLU A 46 -0.82 -5.74 14.62
CA GLU A 46 -1.18 -6.65 15.71
C GLU A 46 -2.63 -7.16 15.55
N GLN A 47 -3.57 -6.26 15.22
CA GLN A 47 -4.97 -6.61 14.95
C GLN A 47 -5.15 -7.45 13.69
N SER A 48 -4.26 -7.30 12.70
CA SER A 48 -4.29 -8.04 11.45
C SER A 48 -3.78 -9.48 11.59
N GLN A 49 -3.39 -9.93 12.78
CA GLN A 49 -2.96 -11.31 13.07
C GLN A 49 -1.85 -11.83 12.13
N GLY A 50 -0.96 -10.93 11.68
CA GLY A 50 0.15 -11.27 10.78
C GLY A 50 -0.19 -11.25 9.29
N ILE A 51 -1.43 -10.93 8.90
CA ILE A 51 -1.81 -10.74 7.48
C ILE A 51 -1.16 -9.47 6.91
N ALA A 52 -1.12 -8.39 7.68
CA ALA A 52 -0.49 -7.14 7.28
C ALA A 52 0.97 -7.06 7.74
N VAL A 53 1.86 -6.65 6.85
CA VAL A 53 3.30 -6.50 7.14
C VAL A 53 3.76 -5.04 7.00
N VAL A 54 4.79 -4.66 7.76
CA VAL A 54 5.43 -3.34 7.62
C VAL A 54 6.14 -3.25 6.28
N ILE A 55 5.89 -2.18 5.53
CA ILE A 55 6.63 -1.89 4.30
C ILE A 55 7.13 -0.46 4.25
N THR A 56 8.13 -0.21 3.41
CA THR A 56 8.67 1.13 3.18
C THR A 56 7.88 1.85 2.09
N ARG A 57 7.94 3.18 2.05
CA ARG A 57 7.29 3.96 0.99
C ARG A 57 7.76 3.57 -0.43
N PRO A 58 9.07 3.38 -0.69
CA PRO A 58 9.52 2.89 -2.00
C PRO A 58 8.93 1.53 -2.36
N TYR A 59 8.73 0.65 -1.39
CA TYR A 59 8.14 -0.66 -1.64
C TYR A 59 6.63 -0.57 -1.87
N ALA A 60 5.91 0.25 -1.10
CA ALA A 60 4.48 0.54 -1.33
C ALA A 60 4.23 1.08 -2.74
N ARG A 61 5.11 1.95 -3.23
CA ARG A 61 5.06 2.48 -4.59
C ARG A 61 5.26 1.39 -5.65
N GLN A 62 6.16 0.43 -5.39
CA GLN A 62 6.38 -0.70 -6.29
C GLN A 62 5.17 -1.64 -6.33
N MET A 63 4.51 -1.86 -5.19
CA MET A 63 3.27 -2.66 -5.15
C MET A 63 2.12 -1.97 -5.89
N LYS A 64 2.04 -0.65 -5.88
CA LYS A 64 1.08 0.12 -6.68
C LYS A 64 1.72 0.68 -7.97
N ALA A 65 2.58 -0.10 -8.63
CA ALA A 65 3.33 0.36 -9.80
C ALA A 65 2.48 0.76 -11.02
N GLY A 66 1.20 0.38 -11.05
CA GLY A 66 0.22 0.90 -12.01
C GLY A 66 -0.03 2.41 -11.89
N LEU A 67 0.30 3.02 -10.74
CA LEU A 67 0.10 4.45 -10.47
C LEU A 67 1.38 5.25 -10.77
N ASP A 68 1.21 6.47 -11.29
CA ASP A 68 2.29 7.47 -11.30
C ASP A 68 2.48 8.12 -9.91
N ASP A 69 3.49 9.00 -9.76
CA ASP A 69 3.79 9.66 -8.48
C ASP A 69 2.65 10.51 -7.95
N ARG A 70 1.94 11.21 -8.83
CA ARG A 70 0.84 12.09 -8.45
C ARG A 70 -0.35 11.26 -7.99
N ALA A 71 -0.67 10.19 -8.72
CA ALA A 71 -1.75 9.26 -8.39
C ALA A 71 -1.44 8.51 -7.09
N PHE A 72 -0.20 8.05 -6.89
CA PHE A 72 0.22 7.41 -5.64
C PHE A 72 0.10 8.37 -4.46
N ASN A 73 0.57 9.62 -4.59
CA ASN A 73 0.47 10.59 -3.51
C ASN A 73 -0.99 10.95 -3.17
N LYS A 74 -1.88 11.02 -4.17
CA LYS A 74 -3.32 11.20 -3.94
C LYS A 74 -3.92 10.01 -3.19
N LEU A 75 -3.59 8.78 -3.58
CA LEU A 75 -4.02 7.58 -2.86
C LEU A 75 -3.57 7.62 -1.39
N VAL A 76 -2.30 7.97 -1.13
CA VAL A 76 -1.79 8.08 0.24
C VAL A 76 -2.54 9.15 1.04
N ALA A 77 -2.89 10.29 0.42
CA ALA A 77 -3.66 11.33 1.10
C ALA A 77 -5.08 10.87 1.48
N VAL A 78 -5.74 10.10 0.61
CA VAL A 78 -7.05 9.49 0.90
C VAL A 78 -6.93 8.48 2.04
N LEU A 79 -5.99 7.53 1.95
CA LEU A 79 -5.79 6.51 2.98
C LEU A 79 -5.49 7.08 4.37
N VAL A 80 -4.75 8.20 4.42
CA VAL A 80 -4.45 8.92 5.66
C VAL A 80 -5.67 9.71 6.17
N GLY A 81 -6.49 10.25 5.26
CA GLY A 81 -7.74 10.93 5.61
C GLY A 81 -8.83 9.99 6.12
N GLU A 82 -8.77 8.71 5.77
CA GLU A 82 -9.65 7.64 6.28
C GLU A 82 -9.22 7.12 7.68
N GLU A 83 -8.13 7.61 8.26
CA GLU A 83 -7.68 7.30 9.64
C GLU A 83 -8.56 8.00 10.72
N GLN A 84 -9.77 8.47 10.37
CA GLN A 84 -10.66 9.25 11.25
C GLN A 84 -11.77 8.43 11.91
#